data_AF-A0A8T7GU67-F1
#
_entry.id   AF-A0A8T7GU67-F1
#
_cell.length_a   1.000
_cell.length_b   1.000
_cell.length_c   1.000
_cell.angle_alpha   90.00
_cell.angle_beta   90.00
_cell.angle_gamma   90.00
#
_symmetry.space_group_name_H-M   'P 1'
#
loop_
_entity.id
_entity.type
_entity.pdbx_description
1 polymer ?
#
loop_
_entity_poly.entity_id
_entity_poly.type
_entity_poly.pdbx_seq_one_letter_code
_entity_poly.pdbx_strand_id
1 'polypeptide(L)'
;MLLFFLFLTLGFAYDLVVVNSLDYGDLVNGLDYAILSNSSMLFIPHNYNYDILTLKIGTNRTIFYIEGNPISLAFRNYTLSSNNATFFQSNSSVATNHLFYQHFQPKKVVVANYYYPDYVVTLFPFAIHEGVFILLVDENVSALQQLLDSYPPEELYVFGPMSTQVQEYLAQKGAQVIGTLGEDRYQDNIALFDFYYNPERFNYMALVASGEEVEESMVTNASLPILLVGDLVPSVIYEKIKDLAKKGDLKGVYIFERKLVTPVYNMKKKLEEELRPILGEDWKFGLLLKYGEAIVSE
;
A
#
# COMPACT_ATOMS: atom_id res chain seq x y z
N MET A 1 14.56 -27.37 -5.98
CA MET A 1 13.69 -26.41 -6.68
C MET A 1 12.44 -27.03 -7.33
N LEU A 2 12.18 -28.35 -7.16
CA LEU A 2 10.98 -29.01 -7.73
C LEU A 2 9.85 -29.28 -6.70
N LEU A 3 10.12 -29.13 -5.40
CA LEU A 3 9.17 -29.46 -4.33
C LEU A 3 8.22 -28.30 -3.95
N PHE A 4 8.51 -27.07 -4.40
CA PHE A 4 7.77 -25.88 -4.00
C PHE A 4 6.58 -25.56 -4.92
N PHE A 5 6.63 -26.03 -6.18
CA PHE A 5 5.54 -25.88 -7.14
C PHE A 5 4.28 -26.68 -6.78
N LEU A 6 4.39 -27.69 -5.91
CA LEU A 6 3.26 -28.56 -5.57
C LEU A 6 2.26 -27.89 -4.60
N PHE A 7 2.65 -26.85 -3.85
CA PHE A 7 1.78 -26.21 -2.86
C PHE A 7 0.87 -25.11 -3.44
N LEU A 8 1.17 -24.60 -4.64
CA LEU A 8 0.43 -23.50 -5.27
C LEU A 8 -0.63 -23.97 -6.29
N THR A 9 -0.92 -25.28 -6.37
CA THR A 9 -1.72 -25.86 -7.48
C THR A 9 -3.09 -26.41 -7.09
N LEU A 10 -3.59 -26.13 -5.88
CA LEU A 10 -4.98 -26.43 -5.55
C LEU A 10 -5.69 -25.10 -5.31
N GLY A 11 -6.69 -24.80 -6.16
CA GLY A 11 -7.49 -23.58 -6.16
C GLY A 11 -8.36 -23.38 -4.91
N PHE A 12 -7.77 -23.52 -3.73
CA PHE A 12 -8.33 -23.04 -2.48
C PHE A 12 -7.93 -21.57 -2.37
N ALA A 13 -8.89 -20.67 -2.63
CA ALA A 13 -8.76 -19.30 -2.18
C ALA A 13 -8.59 -19.33 -0.65
N TYR A 14 -7.55 -18.70 -0.14
CA TYR A 14 -7.41 -18.50 1.30
C TYR A 14 -8.49 -17.51 1.75
N ASP A 15 -9.01 -17.67 2.96
CA ASP A 15 -9.97 -16.70 3.52
C ASP A 15 -9.23 -15.44 3.98
N LEU A 16 -7.99 -15.62 4.45
CA LEU A 16 -7.20 -14.60 5.10
C LEU A 16 -5.71 -14.78 4.78
N VAL A 17 -5.06 -13.70 4.35
CA VAL A 17 -3.61 -13.56 4.29
C VAL A 17 -3.15 -12.83 5.55
N VAL A 18 -2.20 -13.40 6.28
CA VAL A 18 -1.60 -12.78 7.47
C VAL A 18 -0.13 -12.51 7.19
N VAL A 19 0.28 -11.24 7.26
CA VAL A 19 1.69 -10.85 7.14
C VAL A 19 2.28 -10.67 8.53
N ASN A 20 3.32 -11.44 8.84
CA ASN A 20 4.16 -11.25 10.01
C ASN A 20 5.56 -10.82 9.59
N SER A 21 5.72 -9.54 9.29
CA SER A 21 7.00 -8.98 8.88
C SER A 21 7.10 -7.52 9.31
N LEU A 22 8.32 -7.10 9.63
CA LEU A 22 8.66 -5.69 9.80
C LEU A 22 9.14 -5.08 8.48
N ASP A 23 9.38 -5.91 7.47
CA ASP A 23 9.72 -5.48 6.12
C ASP A 23 8.43 -5.12 5.39
N TYR A 24 8.34 -3.87 4.94
CA TYR A 24 7.19 -3.37 4.20
C TYR A 24 7.02 -4.07 2.83
N GLY A 25 8.09 -4.66 2.26
CA GLY A 25 8.01 -5.45 1.05
C GLY A 25 7.23 -6.75 1.25
N ASP A 26 7.29 -7.37 2.44
CA ASP A 26 6.43 -8.51 2.77
C ASP A 26 4.97 -8.07 2.96
N LEU A 27 4.75 -6.84 3.40
CA LEU A 27 3.40 -6.26 3.41
C LEU A 27 2.86 -6.10 1.99
N VAL A 28 3.67 -5.62 1.05
CA VAL A 28 3.33 -5.59 -0.39
C VAL A 28 3.00 -6.99 -0.88
N ASN A 29 3.82 -7.99 -0.55
CA ASN A 29 3.59 -9.38 -0.94
C ASN A 29 2.25 -9.92 -0.44
N GLY A 30 1.88 -9.63 0.81
CA GLY A 30 0.58 -10.01 1.34
C GLY A 30 -0.57 -9.26 0.71
N LEU A 31 -0.38 -7.98 0.40
CA LEU A 31 -1.37 -7.15 -0.29
C LEU A 31 -1.64 -7.69 -1.70
N ASP A 32 -0.60 -7.89 -2.50
CA ASP A 32 -0.69 -8.41 -3.86
C ASP A 32 -1.33 -9.80 -3.88
N TYR A 33 -0.90 -10.69 -2.97
CA TYR A 33 -1.51 -12.01 -2.86
C TYR A 33 -3.00 -11.89 -2.53
N ALA A 34 -3.37 -11.05 -1.55
CA ALA A 34 -4.76 -10.88 -1.13
C ALA A 34 -5.64 -10.34 -2.27
N ILE A 35 -5.17 -9.33 -3.02
CA ILE A 35 -5.86 -8.78 -4.18
C ILE A 35 -6.10 -9.87 -5.24
N LEU A 36 -5.04 -10.58 -5.64
CA LEU A 36 -5.10 -11.54 -6.74
C LEU A 36 -5.84 -12.85 -6.39
N SER A 37 -5.87 -13.22 -5.11
CA SER A 37 -6.61 -14.37 -4.62
C SER A 37 -8.02 -14.02 -4.09
N ASN A 38 -8.40 -12.74 -4.10
CA ASN A 38 -9.63 -12.22 -3.49
C ASN A 38 -9.79 -12.62 -2.01
N SER A 39 -8.67 -12.60 -1.27
CA SER A 39 -8.60 -12.88 0.16
C SER A 39 -8.68 -11.59 0.99
N SER A 40 -9.11 -11.68 2.25
CA SER A 40 -8.86 -10.57 3.19
C SER A 40 -7.38 -10.54 3.60
N MET A 41 -6.89 -9.37 4.01
CA MET A 41 -5.53 -9.21 4.53
C MET A 41 -5.53 -8.72 5.98
N LEU A 42 -4.56 -9.20 6.75
CA LEU A 42 -4.21 -8.72 8.08
C LEU A 42 -2.68 -8.66 8.19
N PHE A 43 -2.15 -7.67 8.91
CA PHE A 43 -0.74 -7.67 9.28
C PHE A 43 -0.57 -7.66 10.79
N ILE A 44 0.58 -8.15 11.25
CA ILE A 44 0.95 -8.21 12.66
C ILE A 44 1.91 -7.04 12.97
N PRO A 45 1.49 -6.00 13.72
CA PRO A 45 2.37 -4.88 14.07
C PRO A 45 3.45 -5.27 15.08
N HIS A 46 4.51 -4.46 15.19
CA HIS A 46 5.68 -4.75 16.05
C HIS A 46 5.33 -5.08 17.51
N ASN A 47 4.31 -4.42 18.08
CA ASN A 47 3.93 -4.55 19.50
C ASN A 47 2.54 -5.19 19.69
N TYR A 48 2.20 -6.14 18.84
CA TYR A 48 0.87 -6.75 18.84
C TYR A 48 0.57 -7.57 20.10
N ASN A 49 -0.71 -7.57 20.47
CA ASN A 49 -1.24 -8.45 21.51
C ASN A 49 -1.83 -9.73 20.87
N TYR A 50 -1.33 -10.90 21.27
CA TYR A 50 -1.77 -12.20 20.74
C TYR A 50 -3.26 -12.49 20.95
N ASP A 51 -3.87 -12.02 22.04
CA ASP A 51 -5.31 -12.22 22.30
C ASP A 51 -6.14 -11.38 21.33
N ILE A 52 -5.73 -10.13 21.08
CA ILE A 52 -6.39 -9.26 20.10
C ILE A 52 -6.25 -9.84 18.69
N LEU A 53 -5.04 -10.29 18.33
CA LEU A 53 -4.78 -10.89 17.03
C LEU A 53 -5.61 -12.17 16.81
N THR A 54 -5.71 -12.99 17.84
CA THR A 54 -6.57 -14.19 17.85
C THR A 54 -8.03 -13.84 17.58
N LEU A 55 -8.56 -12.79 18.22
CA LEU A 55 -9.93 -12.33 17.99
C LEU A 55 -10.14 -11.81 16.56
N LYS A 56 -9.15 -11.09 15.99
CA LYS A 56 -9.21 -10.60 14.60
C LYS A 56 -9.20 -11.74 13.58
N ILE A 57 -8.36 -12.75 13.79
CA ILE A 57 -8.27 -13.92 12.92
C ILE A 57 -9.53 -14.77 13.01
N GLY A 58 -10.03 -15.01 14.23
CA GLY A 58 -11.16 -15.90 14.46
C GLY A 58 -10.80 -17.39 14.31
N THR A 59 -11.81 -18.20 13.99
CA THR A 59 -11.72 -19.68 13.92
C THR A 59 -12.31 -20.20 12.62
N ASN A 60 -11.98 -21.45 12.25
CA ASN A 60 -12.45 -22.15 11.06
C ASN A 60 -12.14 -21.43 9.73
N ARG A 61 -10.98 -20.76 9.65
CA ARG A 61 -10.48 -20.11 8.43
C ARG A 61 -9.39 -20.93 7.76
N THR A 62 -9.25 -20.75 6.45
CA THR A 62 -8.09 -21.15 5.67
C THR A 62 -7.15 -19.95 5.56
N ILE A 63 -5.97 -20.04 6.16
CA ILE A 63 -5.08 -18.88 6.37
C ILE A 63 -3.75 -19.10 5.64
N PHE A 64 -3.26 -18.08 4.94
CA PHE A 64 -1.92 -18.04 4.37
C PHE A 64 -1.06 -17.03 5.13
N TYR A 65 -0.03 -17.51 5.81
CA TYR A 65 0.93 -16.67 6.49
C TYR A 65 2.13 -16.38 5.60
N ILE A 66 2.50 -15.11 5.48
CA ILE A 66 3.78 -14.67 4.91
C ILE A 66 4.63 -14.17 6.07
N GLU A 67 5.75 -14.84 6.32
CA GLU A 67 6.59 -14.61 7.49
C GLU A 67 7.99 -14.18 7.06
N GLY A 68 8.30 -12.89 7.20
CA GLY A 68 9.69 -12.42 7.24
C GLY A 68 10.31 -12.66 8.60
N ASN A 69 9.50 -12.53 9.66
CA ASN A 69 9.82 -12.93 11.02
C ASN A 69 8.94 -14.13 11.42
N PRO A 70 9.49 -15.24 11.94
CA PRO A 70 8.67 -16.35 12.40
C PRO A 70 7.76 -15.94 13.57
N ILE A 71 6.45 -16.24 13.50
CA ILE A 71 5.57 -16.09 14.68
C ILE A 71 6.00 -17.05 15.79
N SER A 72 5.68 -16.72 17.05
CA SER A 72 5.99 -17.61 18.17
C SER A 72 5.35 -19.00 18.00
N LEU A 73 6.06 -20.04 18.44
CA LEU A 73 5.56 -21.42 18.35
C LEU A 73 4.22 -21.60 19.07
N ALA A 74 4.01 -20.91 20.19
CA ALA A 74 2.76 -20.92 20.93
C ALA A 74 1.59 -20.41 20.07
N PHE A 75 1.77 -19.27 19.40
CA PHE A 75 0.75 -18.70 18.54
C PHE A 75 0.52 -19.50 17.26
N ARG A 76 1.58 -20.07 16.68
CA ARG A 76 1.48 -21.02 15.56
C ARG A 76 0.62 -22.23 15.91
N ASN A 77 0.91 -22.86 17.05
CA ASN A 77 0.16 -24.03 17.52
C ASN A 77 -1.30 -23.69 17.80
N TYR A 78 -1.57 -22.51 18.37
CA TYR A 78 -2.93 -22.00 18.56
C TYR A 78 -3.66 -21.84 17.21
N THR A 79 -3.00 -21.20 16.24
CA THR A 79 -3.58 -20.98 14.92
C THR A 79 -3.94 -22.32 14.26
N LEU A 80 -3.01 -23.28 14.29
CA LEU A 80 -3.20 -24.61 13.71
C LEU A 80 -4.25 -25.47 14.42
N SER A 81 -4.52 -25.24 15.71
CA SER A 81 -5.58 -25.96 16.42
C SER A 81 -6.98 -25.48 16.08
N SER A 82 -7.10 -24.27 15.54
CA SER A 82 -8.38 -23.57 15.31
C SER A 82 -8.65 -23.23 13.84
N ASN A 83 -7.66 -23.37 12.96
CA ASN A 83 -7.69 -22.95 11.56
C ASN A 83 -6.85 -23.89 10.67
N ASN A 84 -7.11 -23.88 9.37
CA ASN A 84 -6.28 -24.52 8.36
C ASN A 84 -5.22 -23.52 7.85
N ALA A 85 -4.04 -23.50 8.47
CA ALA A 85 -3.02 -22.50 8.18
C ALA A 85 -1.83 -23.07 7.39
N THR A 86 -1.42 -22.36 6.34
CA THR A 86 -0.18 -22.56 5.59
C THR A 86 0.79 -21.44 5.93
N PHE A 87 2.06 -21.77 6.08
CA PHE A 87 3.10 -20.81 6.44
C PHE A 87 4.18 -20.75 5.37
N PHE A 88 4.39 -19.57 4.81
CA PHE A 88 5.40 -19.27 3.82
C PHE A 88 6.47 -18.38 4.45
N GLN A 89 7.69 -18.92 4.57
CA GLN A 89 8.84 -18.16 5.06
C GLN A 89 9.40 -17.30 3.93
N SER A 90 9.27 -15.99 4.05
CA SER A 90 9.93 -15.01 3.19
C SER A 90 11.37 -14.84 3.65
N ASN A 91 12.32 -15.12 2.76
CA ASN A 91 13.74 -14.87 3.01
C ASN A 91 14.24 -13.59 2.31
N SER A 92 13.41 -13.02 1.42
CA SER A 92 13.65 -11.77 0.70
C SER A 92 12.32 -11.30 0.13
N SER A 93 11.89 -10.11 0.51
CA SER A 93 10.63 -9.52 0.04
C SER A 93 10.57 -9.40 -1.47
N VAL A 94 11.65 -8.96 -2.12
CA VAL A 94 11.74 -8.85 -3.58
C VAL A 94 11.65 -10.22 -4.25
N ALA A 95 12.37 -11.23 -3.75
CA ALA A 95 12.31 -12.57 -4.31
C ALA A 95 10.93 -13.22 -4.15
N THR A 96 10.27 -13.01 -3.01
CA THR A 96 8.89 -13.44 -2.77
C THR A 96 7.92 -12.73 -3.72
N ASN A 97 8.09 -11.42 -3.93
CA ASN A 97 7.29 -10.64 -4.86
C ASN A 97 7.40 -11.19 -6.29
N HIS A 98 8.62 -11.45 -6.75
CA HIS A 98 8.89 -12.03 -8.07
C HIS A 98 8.28 -13.42 -8.22
N LEU A 99 8.29 -14.24 -7.17
CA LEU A 99 7.66 -15.56 -7.16
C LEU A 99 6.13 -15.45 -7.31
N PHE A 100 5.48 -14.52 -6.61
CA PHE A 100 4.05 -14.27 -6.75
C PHE A 100 3.71 -13.71 -8.13
N TYR A 101 4.52 -12.80 -8.66
CA TYR A 101 4.36 -12.29 -10.02
C TYR A 101 4.34 -13.43 -11.07
N GLN A 102 5.31 -14.34 -11.00
CA GLN A 102 5.40 -15.50 -11.89
C GLN A 102 4.21 -16.47 -11.72
N HIS A 103 3.75 -16.65 -10.49
CA HIS A 103 2.66 -17.56 -10.18
C HIS A 103 1.32 -17.04 -10.71
N PHE A 104 1.00 -15.77 -10.43
CA PHE A 104 -0.30 -15.19 -10.77
C PHE A 104 -0.37 -14.58 -12.17
N GLN A 105 0.77 -14.17 -12.75
CA GLN A 105 0.87 -13.52 -14.06
C GLN A 105 -0.15 -12.37 -14.20
N PRO A 106 -0.08 -11.36 -13.31
CA PRO A 106 -1.07 -10.31 -13.26
C PRO A 106 -1.07 -9.48 -14.54
N LYS A 107 -2.26 -9.10 -15.00
CA LYS A 107 -2.45 -8.31 -16.23
C LYS A 107 -2.04 -6.85 -16.08
N LYS A 108 -2.19 -6.27 -14.88
CA LYS A 108 -1.84 -4.88 -14.57
C LYS A 108 -0.75 -4.84 -13.53
N VAL A 109 0.32 -4.10 -13.82
CA VAL A 109 1.52 -4.06 -12.97
C VAL A 109 2.01 -2.63 -12.83
N VAL A 110 2.35 -2.24 -11.60
CA VAL A 110 3.16 -1.04 -11.33
C VAL A 110 4.52 -1.47 -10.82
N VAL A 111 5.58 -1.01 -11.47
CA VAL A 111 6.95 -1.25 -11.04
C VAL A 111 7.38 -0.15 -10.08
N ALA A 112 7.83 -0.55 -8.89
CA ALA A 112 8.26 0.34 -7.82
C ALA A 112 9.58 -0.14 -7.19
N ASN A 113 10.44 0.79 -6.82
CA ASN A 113 11.76 0.48 -6.28
C ASN A 113 11.66 0.19 -4.78
N TYR A 114 12.16 -0.99 -4.39
CA TYR A 114 12.17 -1.50 -3.03
C TYR A 114 13.03 -0.66 -2.04
N TYR A 115 13.84 0.29 -2.50
CA TYR A 115 14.59 1.16 -1.60
C TYR A 115 13.84 2.44 -1.19
N TYR A 116 12.60 2.63 -1.65
CA TYR A 116 11.82 3.85 -1.44
C TYR A 116 10.43 3.54 -0.84
N PRO A 117 10.37 3.15 0.45
CA PRO A 117 9.15 2.68 1.10
C PRO A 117 8.01 3.71 1.09
N ASP A 118 8.34 4.99 1.23
CA ASP A 118 7.38 6.09 1.21
C ASP A 118 6.63 6.20 -0.12
N TYR A 119 7.29 5.93 -1.24
CA TYR A 119 6.63 5.82 -2.54
C TYR A 119 5.76 4.56 -2.60
N VAL A 120 6.31 3.41 -2.20
CA VAL A 120 5.61 2.12 -2.30
C VAL A 120 4.32 2.11 -1.46
N VAL A 121 4.34 2.67 -0.26
CA VAL A 121 3.16 2.76 0.62
C VAL A 121 2.02 3.54 -0.05
N THR A 122 2.34 4.58 -0.85
CA THR A 122 1.30 5.35 -1.56
C THR A 122 0.63 4.58 -2.68
N LEU A 123 1.23 3.47 -3.14
CA LEU A 123 0.63 2.59 -4.15
C LEU A 123 -0.45 1.67 -3.57
N PHE A 124 -0.55 1.48 -2.24
CA PHE A 124 -1.50 0.51 -1.69
C PHE A 124 -2.96 0.78 -2.09
N PRO A 125 -3.51 2.01 -1.96
CA PRO A 125 -4.88 2.25 -2.38
C PRO A 125 -5.03 2.10 -3.90
N PHE A 126 -4.03 2.50 -4.68
CA PHE A 126 -4.05 2.31 -6.14
C PHE A 126 -4.12 0.82 -6.51
N ALA A 127 -3.25 -0.01 -5.93
CA ALA A 127 -3.23 -1.45 -6.12
C ALA A 127 -4.57 -2.11 -5.77
N ILE A 128 -5.13 -1.77 -4.60
CA ILE A 128 -6.41 -2.32 -4.12
C ILE A 128 -7.56 -1.94 -5.05
N HIS A 129 -7.68 -0.66 -5.40
CA HIS A 129 -8.87 -0.17 -6.11
C HIS A 129 -8.82 -0.39 -7.61
N GLU A 130 -7.63 -0.49 -8.20
CA GLU A 130 -7.44 -0.70 -9.64
C GLU A 130 -7.03 -2.14 -9.99
N GLY A 131 -6.85 -3.00 -8.99
CA GLY A 131 -6.44 -4.40 -9.16
C GLY A 131 -5.05 -4.54 -9.78
N VAL A 132 -4.12 -3.67 -9.37
CA VAL A 132 -2.76 -3.58 -9.91
C VAL A 132 -1.79 -4.29 -8.99
N PHE A 133 -0.94 -5.16 -9.54
CA PHE A 133 0.13 -5.80 -8.80
C PHE A 133 1.33 -4.86 -8.65
N ILE A 134 1.90 -4.77 -7.45
CA ILE A 134 3.10 -3.96 -7.20
C ILE A 134 4.34 -4.85 -7.41
N LEU A 135 4.98 -4.72 -8.57
CA LEU A 135 6.24 -5.40 -8.85
C LEU A 135 7.40 -4.64 -8.21
N LEU A 136 7.91 -5.18 -7.10
CA LEU A 136 9.07 -4.65 -6.41
C LEU A 136 10.34 -4.98 -7.18
N VAL A 137 11.17 -3.96 -7.41
CA VAL A 137 12.47 -4.13 -8.06
C VAL A 137 13.58 -3.58 -7.16
N ASP A 138 14.74 -4.21 -7.27
CA ASP A 138 16.01 -3.64 -6.81
C ASP A 138 16.71 -2.91 -7.99
N GLU A 139 17.96 -2.53 -7.80
CA GLU A 139 18.76 -1.89 -8.86
C GLU A 139 19.20 -2.86 -9.98
N ASN A 140 18.84 -4.15 -9.92
CA ASN A 140 19.27 -5.15 -10.89
C ASN A 140 18.28 -5.30 -12.04
N VAL A 141 18.52 -4.53 -13.11
CA VAL A 141 17.73 -4.58 -14.34
C VAL A 141 17.64 -5.97 -15.00
N SER A 142 18.63 -6.85 -14.80
CA SER A 142 18.63 -8.18 -15.47
C SER A 142 17.54 -9.10 -14.92
N ALA A 143 17.27 -9.04 -13.62
CA ALA A 143 16.21 -9.84 -12.99
C ALA A 143 14.83 -9.35 -13.47
N LEU A 144 14.64 -8.03 -13.51
CA LEU A 144 13.43 -7.40 -14.04
C LEU A 144 13.21 -7.77 -15.52
N GLN A 145 14.27 -7.73 -16.33
CA GLN A 145 14.24 -8.12 -17.74
C GLN A 145 13.73 -9.54 -17.92
N GLN A 146 14.35 -10.48 -17.20
CA GLN A 146 13.95 -11.88 -17.27
C GLN A 146 12.48 -12.08 -16.89
N LEU A 147 11.99 -11.38 -15.88
CA LEU A 147 10.60 -11.48 -15.43
C LEU A 147 9.60 -10.94 -16.46
N LEU A 148 9.77 -9.69 -16.89
CA LEU A 148 8.82 -9.03 -17.80
C LEU A 148 8.90 -9.58 -19.23
N ASP A 149 10.04 -10.13 -19.65
CA ASP A 149 10.14 -10.82 -20.94
C ASP A 149 9.45 -12.19 -20.91
N SER A 150 9.49 -12.89 -19.78
CA SER A 150 8.89 -14.23 -19.64
C SER A 150 7.39 -14.18 -19.38
N TYR A 151 6.94 -13.16 -18.64
CA TYR A 151 5.56 -13.01 -18.18
C TYR A 151 5.08 -11.58 -18.44
N PRO A 152 4.93 -11.15 -19.71
CA PRO A 152 4.58 -9.76 -20.01
C PRO A 152 3.16 -9.41 -19.53
N PRO A 153 2.97 -8.28 -18.80
CA PRO A 153 1.64 -7.81 -18.42
C PRO A 153 0.95 -7.09 -19.59
N GLU A 154 -0.36 -6.90 -19.49
CA GLU A 154 -1.16 -6.14 -20.47
C GLU A 154 -1.02 -4.63 -20.25
N GLU A 155 -0.95 -4.19 -18.99
CA GLU A 155 -0.74 -2.81 -18.57
C GLU A 155 0.48 -2.72 -17.65
N LEU A 156 1.40 -1.82 -17.97
CA LEU A 156 2.64 -1.63 -17.24
C LEU A 156 2.82 -0.17 -16.88
N TYR A 157 2.98 0.10 -15.58
CA TYR A 157 3.20 1.41 -15.01
C TYR A 157 4.57 1.47 -14.32
N VAL A 158 5.16 2.66 -14.23
CA VAL A 158 6.35 2.93 -13.43
C VAL A 158 6.07 4.06 -12.47
N PHE A 159 6.42 3.88 -11.19
CA PHE A 159 6.22 4.89 -10.16
C PHE A 159 7.43 5.01 -9.23
N GLY A 160 7.82 6.25 -8.95
CA GLY A 160 8.90 6.58 -8.03
C GLY A 160 10.32 6.45 -8.63
N PRO A 161 11.35 6.64 -7.77
CA PRO A 161 12.74 6.69 -8.22
C PRO A 161 13.24 5.34 -8.76
N MET A 162 13.95 5.38 -9.89
CA MET A 162 14.50 4.20 -10.58
C MET A 162 15.86 4.53 -11.17
N SER A 163 16.77 3.55 -11.27
CA SER A 163 18.00 3.74 -12.06
C SER A 163 17.68 3.93 -13.54
N THR A 164 18.56 4.68 -14.23
CA THR A 164 18.43 4.96 -15.67
C THR A 164 18.26 3.69 -16.51
N GLN A 165 18.97 2.62 -16.16
CA GLN A 165 18.89 1.34 -16.89
C GLN A 165 17.50 0.70 -16.76
N VAL A 166 16.89 0.75 -15.58
CA VAL A 166 15.53 0.26 -15.34
C VAL A 166 14.52 1.13 -16.09
N GLN A 167 14.67 2.46 -16.04
CA GLN A 167 13.79 3.39 -16.77
C GLN A 167 13.83 3.15 -18.29
N GLU A 168 15.03 3.02 -18.88
CA GLU A 168 15.21 2.76 -20.31
C GLU A 168 14.57 1.43 -20.73
N TYR A 169 14.74 0.37 -19.93
CA TYR A 169 14.12 -0.92 -20.21
C TYR A 169 12.58 -0.85 -20.14
N LEU A 170 12.03 -0.24 -19.09
CA LEU A 170 10.58 -0.10 -18.92
C LEU A 170 9.97 0.77 -20.05
N ALA A 171 10.67 1.82 -20.48
CA ALA A 171 10.26 2.62 -21.62
C ALA A 171 10.21 1.81 -22.93
N GLN A 172 11.18 0.91 -23.16
CA GLN A 172 11.16 -0.01 -24.31
C GLN A 172 9.98 -0.98 -24.27
N LYS A 173 9.48 -1.31 -23.08
CA LYS A 173 8.26 -2.10 -22.88
C LYS A 173 6.96 -1.29 -23.00
N GLY A 174 7.06 0.01 -23.27
CA GLY A 174 5.90 0.89 -23.37
C GLY A 174 5.26 1.18 -22.01
N ALA A 175 6.02 1.08 -20.92
CA ALA A 175 5.50 1.39 -19.59
C ALA A 175 5.06 2.85 -19.48
N GLN A 176 3.89 3.08 -18.89
CA GLN A 176 3.40 4.42 -18.59
C GLN A 176 4.02 4.94 -17.30
N VAL A 177 4.64 6.10 -17.37
CA VAL A 177 5.18 6.79 -16.19
C VAL A 177 4.07 7.51 -15.45
N ILE A 178 4.01 7.32 -14.12
CA ILE A 178 3.17 8.10 -13.20
C ILE A 178 4.08 9.04 -12.41
N GLY A 179 3.92 10.34 -12.61
CA GLY A 179 4.75 11.37 -11.96
C GLY A 179 6.04 11.71 -12.73
N THR A 180 7.06 12.12 -11.98
CA THR A 180 8.38 12.58 -12.43
C THR A 180 9.51 11.61 -12.09
N LEU A 181 9.20 10.39 -11.62
CA LEU A 181 10.17 9.32 -11.31
C LEU A 181 11.18 9.72 -10.22
N GLY A 182 10.69 10.33 -9.15
CA GLY A 182 11.48 10.55 -7.96
C GLY A 182 12.14 11.93 -7.83
N GLU A 183 11.89 12.87 -8.74
CA GLU A 183 12.42 14.23 -8.61
C GLU A 183 11.81 14.95 -7.40
N ASP A 184 10.53 14.71 -7.12
CA ASP A 184 9.82 15.25 -5.95
C ASP A 184 8.71 14.27 -5.52
N ARG A 185 8.89 13.66 -4.34
CA ARG A 185 7.94 12.68 -3.79
C ARG A 185 6.52 13.21 -3.61
N TYR A 186 6.35 14.50 -3.35
CA TYR A 186 5.04 15.10 -3.17
C TYR A 186 4.35 15.32 -4.52
N GLN A 187 5.10 15.70 -5.55
CA GLN A 187 4.56 15.83 -6.91
C GLN A 187 4.19 14.45 -7.49
N ASP A 188 5.04 13.45 -7.29
CA ASP A 188 4.74 12.06 -7.68
C ASP A 188 3.51 11.53 -6.98
N ASN A 189 3.41 11.75 -5.66
CA ASN A 189 2.23 11.35 -4.92
C ASN A 189 0.96 12.08 -5.38
N ILE A 190 1.02 13.37 -5.72
CA ILE A 190 -0.12 14.09 -6.33
C ILE A 190 -0.46 13.49 -7.70
N ALA A 191 0.53 13.18 -8.53
CA ALA A 191 0.31 12.60 -9.85
C ALA A 191 -0.36 11.23 -9.75
N LEU A 192 0.10 10.37 -8.82
CA LEU A 192 -0.53 9.09 -8.54
C LEU A 192 -1.95 9.29 -7.98
N PHE A 193 -2.13 10.20 -7.02
CA PHE A 193 -3.45 10.52 -6.49
C PHE A 193 -4.41 10.91 -7.63
N ASP A 194 -4.01 11.84 -8.49
CA ASP A 194 -4.83 12.31 -9.61
C ASP A 194 -5.08 11.24 -10.67
N PHE A 195 -4.20 10.25 -10.76
CA PHE A 195 -4.32 9.15 -11.70
C PHE A 195 -5.55 8.27 -11.44
N TYR A 196 -5.88 8.00 -10.17
CA TYR A 196 -6.99 7.10 -9.80
C TYR A 196 -8.06 7.73 -8.88
N TYR A 197 -7.84 8.96 -8.39
CA TYR A 197 -8.79 9.59 -7.47
C TYR A 197 -10.14 9.83 -8.13
N ASN A 198 -11.19 9.29 -7.49
CA ASN A 198 -12.57 9.57 -7.82
C ASN A 198 -13.31 10.01 -6.55
N PRO A 199 -13.79 11.27 -6.47
CA PRO A 199 -14.42 11.80 -5.26
C PRO A 199 -15.59 10.96 -4.73
N GLU A 200 -16.43 10.45 -5.63
CA GLU A 200 -17.60 9.66 -5.25
C GLU A 200 -17.21 8.29 -4.69
N ARG A 201 -16.22 7.64 -5.32
CA ARG A 201 -15.68 6.35 -4.85
C ARG A 201 -15.10 6.46 -3.44
N PHE A 202 -14.40 7.55 -3.15
CA PHE A 202 -13.69 7.75 -1.89
C PHE A 202 -14.47 8.57 -0.86
N ASN A 203 -15.78 8.75 -1.05
CA ASN A 203 -16.65 9.54 -0.17
C ASN A 203 -16.09 10.95 0.12
N TYR A 204 -15.41 11.55 -0.86
CA TYR A 204 -14.77 12.86 -0.74
C TYR A 204 -13.74 12.94 0.39
N MET A 205 -13.03 11.83 0.66
CA MET A 205 -12.02 11.73 1.72
C MET A 205 -10.68 11.25 1.16
N ALA A 206 -9.60 11.68 1.82
CA ALA A 206 -8.26 11.18 1.58
C ALA A 206 -7.58 10.88 2.93
N LEU A 207 -6.61 9.98 2.91
CA LEU A 207 -5.68 9.75 4.02
C LEU A 207 -4.49 10.69 3.86
N VAL A 208 -4.09 11.34 4.94
CA VAL A 208 -2.86 12.12 5.01
C VAL A 208 -1.85 11.38 5.88
N ALA A 209 -0.67 11.08 5.33
CA ALA A 209 0.36 10.24 5.94
C ALA A 209 1.77 10.73 5.59
N SER A 210 2.78 10.34 6.37
CA SER A 210 4.19 10.61 6.05
C SER A 210 4.79 9.54 5.15
N GLY A 211 4.13 8.40 5.03
CA GLY A 211 4.65 7.23 4.30
C GLY A 211 5.70 6.43 5.08
N GLU A 212 6.05 6.86 6.29
CA GLU A 212 6.98 6.15 7.18
C GLU A 212 6.27 5.14 8.08
N GLU A 213 4.95 5.27 8.22
CA GLU A 213 4.12 4.39 9.03
C GLU A 213 3.03 3.77 8.15
N VAL A 214 2.74 2.50 8.40
CA VAL A 214 1.61 1.80 7.79
C VAL A 214 0.63 1.35 8.85
N GLU A 215 -0.63 1.72 8.69
CA GLU A 215 -1.73 1.30 9.55
C GLU A 215 -2.66 0.34 8.80
N GLU A 216 -3.32 -0.56 9.53
CA GLU A 216 -4.19 -1.62 8.98
C GLU A 216 -5.19 -1.10 7.95
N SER A 217 -5.82 0.07 8.17
CA SER A 217 -6.81 0.62 7.23
C SER A 217 -6.23 0.94 5.85
N MET A 218 -4.91 1.15 5.73
CA MET A 218 -4.24 1.45 4.47
C MET A 218 -4.18 0.26 3.51
N VAL A 219 -4.28 -0.96 4.04
CA VAL A 219 -4.16 -2.21 3.27
C VAL A 219 -5.49 -3.00 3.21
N THR A 220 -6.61 -2.33 3.51
CA THR A 220 -7.95 -2.94 3.45
C THR A 220 -8.74 -2.40 2.26
N ASN A 221 -9.85 -3.05 1.91
CA ASN A 221 -10.76 -2.56 0.85
C ASN A 221 -11.35 -1.16 1.11
N ALA A 222 -11.27 -0.65 2.34
CA ALA A 222 -11.65 0.72 2.70
C ALA A 222 -10.51 1.74 2.54
N SER A 223 -9.37 1.34 1.97
CA SER A 223 -8.17 2.16 1.85
C SER A 223 -8.48 3.47 1.12
N LEU A 224 -8.18 4.57 1.79
CA LEU A 224 -8.35 5.92 1.25
C LEU A 224 -7.11 6.31 0.44
N PRO A 225 -7.29 7.12 -0.61
CA PRO A 225 -6.18 7.63 -1.40
C PRO A 225 -5.26 8.48 -0.52
N ILE A 226 -3.95 8.31 -0.69
CA ILE A 226 -2.95 8.88 0.21
C ILE A 226 -2.39 10.19 -0.36
N LEU A 227 -2.38 11.23 0.45
CA LEU A 227 -1.63 12.46 0.24
C LEU A 227 -0.47 12.54 1.25
N LEU A 228 0.76 12.57 0.74
CA LEU A 228 1.96 12.61 1.58
C LEU A 228 2.15 13.98 2.22
N VAL A 229 2.50 14.01 3.50
CA VAL A 229 2.88 15.22 4.24
C VAL A 229 4.07 14.95 5.15
N GLY A 230 4.85 15.99 5.46
CA GLY A 230 5.90 15.90 6.48
C GLY A 230 5.47 16.55 7.80
N ASP A 231 6.48 16.85 8.64
CA ASP A 231 6.31 17.65 9.87
C ASP A 231 5.67 19.02 9.62
N LEU A 232 5.81 19.52 8.39
CA LEU A 232 5.06 20.62 7.83
C LEU A 232 4.34 20.14 6.57
N VAL A 233 3.11 20.60 6.36
CA VAL A 233 2.38 20.32 5.12
C VAL A 233 3.07 21.06 3.97
N PRO A 234 3.59 20.35 2.95
CA PRO A 234 4.21 20.98 1.80
C PRO A 234 3.22 21.89 1.07
N SER A 235 3.70 23.01 0.52
CA SER A 235 2.84 23.96 -0.18
C SER A 235 2.09 23.32 -1.35
N VAL A 236 2.73 22.44 -2.11
CA VAL A 236 2.10 21.73 -3.24
C VAL A 236 0.93 20.85 -2.79
N ILE A 237 1.06 20.19 -1.64
CA ILE A 237 -0.01 19.36 -1.05
C ILE A 237 -1.13 20.24 -0.48
N TYR A 238 -0.77 21.34 0.18
CA TYR A 238 -1.74 22.32 0.67
C TYR A 238 -2.60 22.89 -0.46
N GLU A 239 -1.97 23.36 -1.55
CA GLU A 239 -2.67 23.89 -2.71
C GLU A 239 -3.55 22.83 -3.37
N LYS A 240 -3.07 21.59 -3.47
CA LYS A 240 -3.87 20.46 -3.96
C LYS A 240 -5.14 20.23 -3.14
N ILE A 241 -5.01 20.14 -1.82
CA ILE A 241 -6.14 19.95 -0.89
C ILE A 241 -7.11 21.14 -1.00
N LYS A 242 -6.59 22.36 -1.08
CA LYS A 242 -7.38 23.58 -1.24
C LYS A 242 -8.20 23.58 -2.52
N ASP A 243 -7.61 23.20 -3.63
CA ASP A 243 -8.31 23.14 -4.91
C ASP A 243 -9.41 22.09 -4.91
N LEU A 244 -9.15 20.90 -4.35
CA LEU A 244 -10.18 19.86 -4.22
C LEU A 244 -11.30 20.29 -3.27
N ALA A 245 -10.97 20.90 -2.13
CA ALA A 245 -11.94 21.39 -1.16
C ALA A 245 -12.85 22.48 -1.75
N LYS A 246 -12.26 23.41 -2.51
CA LYS A 246 -12.98 24.48 -3.20
C LYS A 246 -13.95 23.94 -4.26
N LYS A 247 -13.59 22.85 -4.96
CA LYS A 247 -14.46 22.18 -5.93
C LYS A 247 -15.54 21.31 -5.28
N GLY A 248 -15.42 21.01 -3.99
CA GLY A 248 -16.28 20.05 -3.28
C GLY A 248 -15.86 18.59 -3.50
N ASP A 249 -14.73 18.36 -4.16
CA ASP A 249 -14.18 17.04 -4.49
C ASP A 249 -13.43 16.40 -3.30
N LEU A 250 -13.14 17.17 -2.26
CA LEU A 250 -12.58 16.68 -1.00
C LEU A 250 -13.23 17.44 0.17
N LYS A 251 -13.89 16.72 1.07
CA LYS A 251 -14.63 17.29 2.21
C LYS A 251 -13.89 17.14 3.53
N GLY A 252 -12.91 16.24 3.59
CA GLY A 252 -12.08 16.07 4.77
C GLY A 252 -10.92 15.13 4.55
N VAL A 253 -10.06 15.05 5.55
CA VAL A 253 -8.94 14.13 5.58
C VAL A 253 -8.99 13.26 6.83
N TYR A 254 -8.44 12.06 6.68
CA TYR A 254 -8.20 11.13 7.76
C TYR A 254 -6.72 11.13 8.10
N ILE A 255 -6.38 11.03 9.39
CA ILE A 255 -5.02 10.93 9.91
C ILE A 255 -4.93 9.85 10.98
N PHE A 256 -3.82 9.12 11.00
CA PHE A 256 -3.52 8.14 12.05
C PHE A 256 -2.19 8.43 12.77
N GLU A 257 -1.23 9.03 12.06
CA GLU A 257 0.09 9.35 12.63
C GLU A 257 0.00 10.51 13.61
N ARG A 258 0.44 10.27 14.85
CA ARG A 258 0.36 11.28 15.92
C ARG A 258 1.18 12.53 15.60
N LYS A 259 2.35 12.38 14.95
CA LYS A 259 3.22 13.50 14.56
C LYS A 259 2.54 14.46 13.59
N LEU A 260 1.57 13.99 12.82
CA LEU A 260 0.87 14.76 11.80
C LEU A 260 -0.36 15.53 12.31
N VAL A 261 -0.83 15.28 13.53
CA VAL A 261 -2.05 15.93 14.05
C VAL A 261 -1.93 17.46 14.03
N THR A 262 -0.86 18.01 14.58
CA THR A 262 -0.64 19.46 14.65
C THR A 262 -0.52 20.11 13.27
N PRO A 263 0.36 19.65 12.35
CA PRO A 263 0.50 20.28 11.03
C PRO A 263 -0.79 20.19 10.20
N VAL A 264 -1.50 19.05 10.24
CA VAL A 264 -2.77 18.88 9.49
C VAL A 264 -3.89 19.72 10.09
N TYR A 265 -3.95 19.86 11.42
CA TYR A 265 -4.90 20.76 12.07
C TYR A 265 -4.65 22.23 11.74
N ASN A 266 -3.39 22.65 11.68
CA ASN A 266 -3.03 24.01 11.27
C ASN A 266 -3.38 24.27 9.80
N MET A 267 -3.12 23.31 8.90
CA MET A 267 -3.59 23.36 7.52
C MET A 267 -5.12 23.52 7.47
N LYS A 268 -5.87 22.71 8.21
CA LYS A 268 -7.33 22.78 8.26
C LYS A 268 -7.81 24.18 8.65
N LYS A 269 -7.24 24.79 9.69
CA LYS A 269 -7.61 26.14 10.12
C LYS A 269 -7.40 27.16 9.01
N LYS A 270 -6.20 27.15 8.41
CA LYS A 270 -5.84 28.03 7.31
C LYS A 270 -6.79 27.86 6.11
N LEU A 271 -7.11 26.61 5.76
CA LEU A 271 -8.05 26.27 4.71
C LEU A 271 -9.44 26.85 4.96
N GLU A 272 -9.95 26.73 6.18
CA GLU A 272 -11.25 27.31 6.57
C GLU A 272 -11.24 28.84 6.57
N GLU A 273 -10.16 29.46 7.03
CA GLU A 273 -9.99 30.92 6.96
C GLU A 273 -10.00 31.42 5.51
N GLU A 274 -9.32 30.71 4.59
CA GLU A 274 -9.23 31.10 3.18
C GLU A 274 -10.49 30.79 2.37
N LEU A 275 -11.21 29.69 2.68
CA LEU A 275 -12.32 29.21 1.86
C LEU A 275 -13.71 29.63 2.38
N ARG A 276 -13.90 29.92 3.67
CA ARG A 276 -15.22 30.39 4.19
C ARG A 276 -15.76 31.63 3.47
N PRO A 277 -14.95 32.66 3.13
CA PRO A 277 -15.45 33.81 2.35
C PRO A 277 -15.96 33.44 0.96
N ILE A 278 -15.58 32.28 0.44
CA ILE A 278 -15.93 31.78 -0.90
C ILE A 278 -17.09 30.78 -0.83
N LEU A 279 -17.06 29.88 0.15
CA LEU A 279 -17.95 28.73 0.26
C LEU A 279 -19.09 28.90 1.28
N GLY A 280 -19.07 29.99 2.07
CA GLY A 280 -20.06 30.33 3.09
C GLY A 280 -19.58 30.08 4.52
N GLU A 281 -20.15 30.81 5.47
CA GLU A 281 -19.78 30.78 6.90
C GLU A 281 -19.94 29.40 7.56
N ASP A 282 -20.91 28.62 7.10
CA ASP A 282 -21.18 27.27 7.63
C ASP A 282 -20.23 26.21 7.07
N TRP A 283 -19.41 26.55 6.07
CA TRP A 283 -18.48 25.60 5.46
C TRP A 283 -17.36 25.20 6.42
N LYS A 284 -17.11 23.89 6.51
CA LYS A 284 -16.07 23.28 7.35
C LYS A 284 -15.38 22.16 6.60
N PHE A 285 -14.11 21.97 6.91
CA PHE A 285 -13.33 20.86 6.41
C PHE A 285 -13.25 19.75 7.47
N GLY A 286 -13.51 18.51 7.09
CA GLY A 286 -13.47 17.36 7.99
C GLY A 286 -12.04 16.99 8.39
N LEU A 287 -11.86 16.63 9.65
CA LEU A 287 -10.64 15.97 10.14
C LEU A 287 -11.05 14.78 10.99
N LEU A 288 -10.74 13.57 10.52
CA LEU A 288 -10.94 12.33 11.24
C LEU A 288 -9.61 11.83 11.78
N LEU A 289 -9.58 11.49 13.06
CA LEU A 289 -8.38 11.05 13.76
C LEU A 289 -8.61 9.66 14.34
N LYS A 290 -7.73 8.72 14.00
CA LYS A 290 -7.64 7.41 14.67
C LYS A 290 -6.31 7.31 15.37
N TYR A 291 -6.31 6.75 16.57
CA TYR A 291 -5.10 6.29 17.22
C TYR A 291 -5.10 4.75 17.13
N GLY A 292 -4.13 4.16 16.42
CA GLY A 292 -4.05 2.72 16.15
C GLY A 292 -2.63 2.19 16.20
N GLU A 293 -2.47 0.87 16.05
CA GLU A 293 -1.17 0.20 15.92
C GLU A 293 -0.69 0.33 14.47
N ALA A 294 0.52 0.88 14.28
CA ALA A 294 1.16 1.02 12.98
C ALA A 294 2.49 0.26 12.94
N ILE A 295 2.92 -0.16 11.74
CA ILE A 295 4.30 -0.60 11.47
C ILE A 295 5.09 0.63 11.02
N VAL A 296 6.33 0.77 11.47
CA VAL A 296 7.28 1.76 10.94
C VAL A 296 8.02 1.10 9.78
N SER A 297 8.00 1.70 8.60
CA SER A 297 8.88 1.28 7.50
C SER A 297 10.30 1.71 7.84
N GLU A 298 11.15 0.77 8.26
CA GLU A 298 12.60 0.98 8.43
C GLU A 298 13.35 0.90 7.10
#